data_AF-A0A087UQQ4-F1
#
_entry.id   AF-A0A087UQQ4-F1
#
_cell.length_a   1.000
_cell.length_b   1.000
_cell.length_c   1.000
_cell.angle_alpha   90.00
_cell.angle_beta   90.00
_cell.angle_gamma   90.00
#
_symmetry.space_group_name_H-M   'P 1'
#
loop_
_entity.id
_entity.type
_entity.pdbx_description
1 polymer ?
#
loop_
_entity_poly.entity_id
_entity_poly.type
_entity_poly.pdbx_seq_one_letter_code
_entity_poly.pdbx_strand_id
1 'polypeptide(L)'
;MQSGNLFTNKHLPIFTVESLMRRQLSIFLTLPLTIVCLKISSFEVPSLLVPGDSAYLTCLYDMGGEKLYSVKWYKDEQEFYRFFPSLNPQYMAFHAPGIYVDLSRSGRSTVYLRNVTLETEGRYTCQVSADEPFFGCV
;
A
#
# COMPACT_ATOMS: atom_id res chain seq x y z
N MET A 1 7.42 -68.25 3.92
CA MET A 1 7.13 -67.69 5.27
C MET A 1 8.31 -66.82 5.66
N GLN A 2 8.00 -65.56 6.01
CA GLN A 2 8.88 -64.48 6.51
C GLN A 2 10.16 -64.15 5.71
N SER A 3 10.14 -63.01 5.02
CA SER A 3 11.32 -62.18 4.81
C SER A 3 11.10 -60.86 5.56
N GLY A 4 11.96 -60.60 6.54
CA GLY A 4 11.94 -59.44 7.41
C GLY A 4 12.68 -58.24 6.82
N ASN A 5 12.27 -57.06 7.28
CA ASN A 5 12.80 -55.74 6.93
C ASN A 5 14.26 -55.52 7.38
N LEU A 6 15.03 -54.73 6.63
CA LEU A 6 15.97 -53.72 7.15
C LEU A 6 16.45 -52.79 6.03
N PHE A 7 15.87 -51.58 5.93
CA PHE A 7 16.42 -50.50 5.10
C PHE A 7 17.58 -49.85 5.85
N THR A 8 18.77 -49.94 5.28
CA THR A 8 20.04 -49.48 5.83
C THR A 8 20.21 -47.96 5.72
N ASN A 9 20.57 -47.33 6.83
CA ASN A 9 21.07 -45.96 6.94
C ASN A 9 22.50 -45.89 6.37
N LYS A 10 22.82 -44.89 5.53
CA LYS A 10 24.21 -44.61 5.10
C LYS A 10 24.56 -43.15 5.34
N HIS A 11 25.39 -42.95 6.37
CA HIS A 11 26.09 -41.73 6.72
C HIS A 11 27.13 -41.34 5.65
N LEU A 12 27.24 -40.04 5.36
CA LEU A 12 28.35 -39.43 4.61
C LEU A 12 29.61 -39.28 5.49
N PRO A 13 30.84 -39.39 4.93
CA PRO A 13 32.06 -39.13 5.66
C PRO A 13 32.49 -37.65 5.61
N ILE A 14 33.08 -37.24 6.73
CA ILE A 14 33.73 -35.96 7.01
C ILE A 14 35.18 -36.04 6.51
N PHE A 15 35.67 -35.00 5.82
CA PHE A 15 37.11 -34.73 5.68
C PHE A 15 37.39 -33.24 5.88
N THR A 16 38.11 -32.94 6.95
CA THR A 16 38.79 -31.66 7.24
C THR A 16 40.29 -31.95 7.35
N VAL A 17 41.15 -31.10 6.77
CA VAL A 17 42.39 -30.56 7.39
C VAL A 17 43.04 -29.49 6.49
N GLU A 18 43.09 -28.27 7.03
CA GLU A 18 44.02 -27.12 6.93
C GLU A 18 45.29 -27.19 6.04
N SER A 19 45.93 -26.14 5.52
CA SER A 19 45.83 -24.66 5.49
C SER A 19 46.90 -24.13 4.49
N LEU A 20 46.77 -22.88 4.01
CA LEU A 20 47.83 -21.85 3.84
C LEU A 20 47.65 -20.92 2.61
N MET A 21 47.46 -19.63 2.95
CA MET A 21 47.91 -18.43 2.22
C MET A 21 47.11 -17.92 1.00
N ARG A 22 46.09 -17.10 1.26
CA ARG A 22 46.23 -15.64 1.04
C ARG A 22 45.06 -14.91 1.70
N ARG A 23 45.40 -13.99 2.61
CA ARG A 23 44.50 -12.97 3.15
C ARG A 23 43.88 -12.18 2.00
N GLN A 24 42.61 -12.39 1.71
CA GLN A 24 41.77 -11.34 1.13
C GLN A 24 40.78 -10.98 2.22
N LEU A 25 40.90 -9.77 2.78
CA LEU A 25 39.78 -9.13 3.47
C LEU A 25 38.74 -8.83 2.38
N SER A 26 38.00 -9.83 1.92
CA SER A 26 36.78 -9.58 1.17
C SER A 26 35.77 -9.07 2.17
N ILE A 27 35.77 -7.75 2.36
CA ILE A 27 34.60 -7.05 2.89
C ILE A 27 33.50 -7.38 1.88
N PHE A 28 32.69 -8.39 2.17
CA PHE A 28 31.42 -8.57 1.48
C PHE A 28 30.62 -7.33 1.84
N LEU A 29 30.64 -6.34 0.93
CA LEU A 29 29.76 -5.19 1.02
C LEU A 29 28.36 -5.74 0.77
N THR A 30 27.72 -6.22 1.84
CA THR A 30 26.32 -6.63 1.80
C THR A 30 25.54 -5.37 1.49
N LEU A 31 25.18 -5.18 0.21
CA LEU A 31 24.25 -4.15 -0.19
C LEU A 31 22.99 -4.39 0.65
N PRO A 32 22.58 -3.47 1.54
CA PRO A 32 21.39 -3.70 2.32
C PRO A 32 20.24 -3.85 1.32
N LEU A 33 19.61 -5.02 1.30
CA LEU A 33 18.40 -5.25 0.53
C LEU A 33 17.29 -4.48 1.25
N THR A 34 17.21 -3.18 1.00
CA THR A 34 16.12 -2.36 1.51
C THR A 34 14.87 -2.79 0.78
N ILE A 35 14.03 -3.59 1.45
CA ILE A 35 12.70 -3.93 0.96
C ILE A 35 11.90 -2.63 1.00
N VAL A 36 11.57 -2.09 -0.17
CA VAL A 36 10.65 -0.96 -0.30
C VAL A 36 9.26 -1.56 -0.53
N CYS A 37 8.27 -1.11 0.22
CA CYS A 37 6.90 -1.57 0.12
C CYS A 37 5.95 -0.37 0.03
N LEU A 38 4.74 -0.62 -0.46
CA LEU A 38 3.68 0.38 -0.46
C LEU A 38 3.44 0.88 0.95
N LYS A 39 3.52 2.19 1.14
CA LYS A 39 3.23 2.85 2.42
C LYS A 39 2.56 4.19 2.22
N ILE A 40 1.68 4.55 3.14
CA ILE A 40 1.17 5.92 3.26
C ILE A 40 2.24 6.73 3.98
N SER A 41 2.74 7.79 3.34
CA SER A 41 3.80 8.65 3.86
C SER A 41 3.26 9.90 4.57
N SER A 42 2.08 10.40 4.19
CA SER A 42 1.36 11.44 4.93
C SER A 42 -0.15 11.23 4.80
N PHE A 43 -0.87 11.53 5.88
CA PHE A 43 -2.32 11.55 5.94
C PHE A 43 -2.75 12.79 6.72
N GLU A 44 -3.36 13.75 6.02
CA GLU A 44 -3.76 15.04 6.61
C GLU A 44 -5.23 15.32 6.30
N VAL A 45 -6.00 15.51 7.37
CA VAL A 45 -7.39 15.95 7.35
C VAL A 45 -7.49 17.09 8.37
N PRO A 46 -7.96 18.28 7.99
CA PRO A 46 -8.07 19.40 8.92
C PRO A 46 -8.98 19.04 10.10
N SER A 47 -8.51 19.30 11.32
CA SER A 47 -9.23 18.98 12.56
C SER A 47 -10.26 20.04 12.95
N LEU A 48 -10.16 21.25 12.40
CA LEU A 48 -11.07 22.36 12.69
C LEU A 48 -11.34 23.15 11.42
N LEU A 49 -12.62 23.24 11.05
CA LEU A 49 -13.14 24.04 9.94
C LEU A 49 -14.45 24.68 10.38
N VAL A 50 -14.75 25.86 9.84
CA VAL A 50 -16.02 26.55 10.07
C VAL A 50 -16.97 26.23 8.90
N PRO A 51 -18.29 26.13 9.13
CA PRO A 51 -19.23 25.94 8.04
C PRO A 51 -19.07 26.97 6.92
N GLY A 52 -19.04 26.50 5.67
CA GLY A 52 -18.75 27.29 4.47
C GLY A 52 -17.28 27.27 4.03
N ASP A 53 -16.36 26.82 4.89
CA ASP A 53 -14.95 26.68 4.54
C ASP A 53 -14.73 25.66 3.41
N SER A 54 -13.50 25.66 2.90
CA SER A 54 -13.02 24.63 1.99
C SER A 54 -11.71 24.05 2.50
N ALA A 55 -11.44 22.80 2.14
CA ALA A 55 -10.29 22.07 2.67
C ALA A 55 -9.69 21.11 1.64
N TYR A 56 -8.39 20.90 1.75
CA TYR A 56 -7.71 19.77 1.12
C TYR A 56 -7.60 18.62 2.12
N LEU A 57 -8.00 17.43 1.69
CA LEU A 57 -7.63 16.18 2.31
C LEU A 57 -6.42 15.64 1.57
N THR A 58 -5.35 15.28 2.28
CA THR A 58 -4.10 14.85 1.66
C THR A 58 -3.77 13.43 2.10
N CYS A 59 -3.43 12.58 1.12
CA CYS A 59 -2.94 11.23 1.32
C CYS A 59 -1.77 10.99 0.36
N LEU A 60 -0.56 11.18 0.89
CA LEU A 60 0.67 10.89 0.17
C LEU A 60 1.06 9.43 0.42
N TYR A 61 1.55 8.78 -0.63
CA TYR A 61 1.96 7.38 -0.57
C TYR A 61 3.19 7.16 -1.44
N ASP A 62 4.02 6.21 -0.99
CA ASP A 62 5.14 5.66 -1.72
C ASP A 62 4.72 4.28 -2.20
N MET A 63 4.83 4.02 -3.50
CA MET A 63 4.42 2.75 -4.10
C MET A 63 5.45 1.64 -3.88
N GLY A 64 6.66 1.96 -3.44
CA GLY A 64 7.69 0.96 -3.17
C GLY A 64 8.05 0.05 -4.34
N GLY A 65 7.95 0.56 -5.58
CA GLY A 65 8.19 -0.21 -6.80
C GLY A 65 6.95 -0.84 -7.43
N GLU A 66 5.81 -0.83 -6.73
CA GLU A 66 4.55 -1.34 -7.26
C GLU A 66 3.85 -0.34 -8.20
N LYS A 67 2.92 -0.84 -9.02
CA LYS A 67 2.05 0.00 -9.83
C LYS A 67 0.79 0.37 -9.04
N LEU A 68 0.41 1.65 -9.07
CA LEU A 68 -0.82 2.10 -8.43
C LEU A 68 -2.04 1.55 -9.18
N TYR A 69 -2.90 0.82 -8.46
CA TYR A 69 -4.20 0.38 -8.95
C TYR A 69 -5.30 1.40 -8.65
N SER A 70 -5.43 1.83 -7.39
CA SER A 70 -6.42 2.85 -7.02
C SER A 70 -6.09 3.61 -5.75
N VAL A 71 -6.67 4.80 -5.62
CA VAL A 71 -6.75 5.55 -4.37
C VAL A 71 -8.22 5.84 -4.10
N LYS A 72 -8.71 5.50 -2.91
CA LYS A 72 -10.11 5.70 -2.51
C LYS A 72 -10.18 6.45 -1.20
N TRP A 73 -11.17 7.31 -1.07
CA TRP A 73 -11.47 8.03 0.15
C TRP A 73 -12.86 7.69 0.66
N TYR A 74 -12.92 7.50 1.98
CA TYR A 74 -14.12 7.15 2.71
C TYR A 74 -14.35 8.15 3.85
N LYS A 75 -15.60 8.49 4.09
CA LYS A 75 -16.08 9.15 5.32
C LYS A 75 -17.06 8.19 5.96
N ASP A 76 -16.80 7.80 7.21
CA ASP A 76 -17.67 6.89 7.96
C ASP A 76 -18.01 5.62 7.15
N GLU A 77 -17.00 5.04 6.49
CA GLU A 77 -17.09 3.82 5.67
C GLU A 77 -17.84 4.00 4.33
N GLN A 78 -18.42 5.17 4.08
CA GLN A 78 -19.01 5.51 2.79
C GLN A 78 -17.96 6.12 1.87
N GLU A 79 -17.78 5.50 0.71
CA GLU A 79 -16.87 6.02 -0.31
C GLU A 79 -17.43 7.31 -0.90
N PHE A 80 -16.58 8.33 -1.03
CA PHE A 80 -16.98 9.61 -1.62
C PHE A 80 -16.06 10.06 -2.77
N TYR A 81 -14.88 9.44 -2.91
CA TYR A 81 -13.95 9.75 -4.01
C TYR A 81 -13.09 8.53 -4.35
N ARG A 82 -12.86 8.31 -5.65
CA ARG A 82 -11.88 7.34 -6.14
C ARG A 82 -11.05 7.90 -7.30
N PHE A 83 -9.80 7.48 -7.34
CA PHE A 83 -8.88 7.64 -8.45
C PHE A 83 -8.42 6.28 -8.95
N PHE A 84 -8.61 6.03 -10.25
CA PHE A 84 -8.17 4.84 -10.97
C PHE A 84 -7.32 5.28 -12.18
N PRO A 85 -5.97 5.16 -12.12
CA PRO A 85 -5.08 5.62 -13.19
C PRO A 85 -5.39 5.03 -14.57
N SER A 86 -5.93 3.80 -14.61
CA SER A 86 -6.23 3.04 -15.81
C SER A 86 -7.56 3.39 -16.48
N LEU A 87 -8.43 4.17 -15.82
CA LEU A 87 -9.76 4.49 -16.32
C LEU A 87 -9.84 5.89 -16.96
N ASN A 88 -10.85 6.10 -17.78
CA ASN A 88 -11.23 7.41 -18.29
C ASN A 88 -12.75 7.62 -18.06
N PRO A 89 -13.18 8.56 -17.21
CA PRO A 89 -12.36 9.47 -16.42
C PRO A 89 -11.60 8.76 -15.29
N GLN A 90 -10.40 9.28 -14.96
CA GLN A 90 -9.58 8.71 -13.89
C GLN A 90 -10.15 8.97 -12.48
N TYR A 91 -10.96 10.01 -12.33
CA TYR A 91 -11.50 10.47 -11.04
C TYR A 91 -13.02 10.37 -11.03
N MET A 92 -13.58 9.91 -9.91
CA MET A 92 -15.02 9.88 -9.68
C MET A 92 -15.32 10.32 -8.25
N ALA A 93 -16.40 11.08 -8.08
CA ALA A 93 -16.95 11.43 -6.78
C ALA A 93 -18.30 10.74 -6.58
N PHE A 94 -18.59 10.33 -5.36
CA PHE A 94 -19.85 9.71 -4.97
C PHE A 94 -20.52 10.55 -3.90
N HIS A 95 -21.84 10.44 -3.83
CA HIS A 95 -22.60 11.10 -2.80
C HIS A 95 -22.26 10.51 -1.43
N ALA A 96 -21.89 11.37 -0.49
CA ALA A 96 -21.82 11.08 0.95
C ALA A 96 -22.34 12.30 1.73
N PRO A 97 -23.03 12.12 2.86
CA PRO A 97 -23.57 13.24 3.65
C PRO A 97 -22.48 14.26 4.03
N GLY A 98 -22.77 15.55 3.83
CA GLY A 98 -21.83 16.64 4.12
C GLY A 98 -20.56 16.67 3.25
N ILE A 99 -20.45 15.85 2.21
CA ILE A 99 -19.29 15.83 1.32
C ILE A 99 -19.61 16.45 -0.04
N TYR A 100 -18.93 17.55 -0.35
CA TYR A 100 -18.99 18.19 -1.66
C TYR A 100 -17.58 18.25 -2.27
N VAL A 101 -17.26 17.28 -3.12
CA VAL A 101 -15.97 17.21 -3.81
C VAL A 101 -15.94 18.16 -5.01
N ASP A 102 -14.84 18.88 -5.18
CA ASP A 102 -14.50 19.57 -6.43
C ASP A 102 -13.48 18.72 -7.21
N LEU A 103 -13.95 18.02 -8.25
CA LEU A 103 -13.09 17.18 -9.09
C LEU A 103 -12.04 17.98 -9.86
N SER A 104 -12.30 19.26 -10.18
CA SER A 104 -11.36 20.09 -10.95
C SER A 104 -10.12 20.48 -10.14
N ARG A 105 -10.23 20.45 -8.81
CA ARG A 105 -9.17 20.77 -7.85
C ARG A 105 -8.64 19.56 -7.09
N SER A 106 -9.21 18.39 -7.35
CA SER A 106 -8.81 17.11 -6.76
C SER A 106 -7.84 16.37 -7.68
N GLY A 107 -7.09 15.42 -7.12
CA GLY A 107 -6.10 14.67 -7.87
C GLY A 107 -5.72 13.37 -7.18
N ARG A 108 -4.65 12.73 -7.66
CA ARG A 108 -4.24 11.37 -7.25
C ARG A 108 -3.95 11.17 -5.76
N SER A 109 -3.69 12.25 -5.02
CA SER A 109 -3.27 12.24 -3.62
C SER A 109 -4.00 13.27 -2.77
N THR A 110 -4.86 14.09 -3.37
CA THR A 110 -5.52 15.20 -2.70
C THR A 110 -6.98 15.29 -3.13
N VAL A 111 -7.89 15.47 -2.17
CA VAL A 111 -9.31 15.71 -2.44
C VAL A 111 -9.68 17.09 -1.92
N TYR A 112 -10.27 17.92 -2.78
CA TYR A 112 -10.75 19.24 -2.40
C TYR A 112 -12.23 19.17 -2.03
N LEU A 113 -12.53 19.50 -0.77
CA LEU A 113 -13.88 19.70 -0.28
C LEU A 113 -14.25 21.18 -0.31
N ARG A 114 -15.44 21.50 -0.81
CA ARG A 114 -16.02 22.85 -0.78
C ARG A 114 -17.23 22.88 0.14
N ASN A 115 -17.54 24.05 0.69
CA ASN A 115 -18.75 24.28 1.48
C ASN A 115 -18.94 23.21 2.58
N VAL A 116 -17.95 23.13 3.46
CA VAL A 116 -17.97 22.24 4.62
C VAL A 116 -19.19 22.56 5.49
N THR A 117 -19.85 21.54 6.02
CA THR A 117 -21.01 21.66 6.92
C THR A 117 -20.74 20.86 8.20
N LEU A 118 -21.65 20.94 9.16
CA LEU A 118 -21.57 20.09 10.36
C LEU A 118 -21.60 18.59 10.00
N GLU A 119 -22.28 18.21 8.92
CA GLU A 119 -22.33 16.82 8.44
C GLU A 119 -21.00 16.35 7.83
N THR A 120 -20.09 17.27 7.50
CA THR A 120 -18.74 16.93 7.04
C THR A 120 -17.90 16.31 8.16
N GLU A 121 -18.27 16.49 9.43
CA GLU A 121 -17.63 15.81 10.56
C GLU A 121 -17.75 14.27 10.41
N GLY A 122 -16.65 13.57 10.66
CA GLY A 122 -16.62 12.11 10.60
C GLY A 122 -15.21 11.53 10.56
N ARG A 123 -15.13 10.20 10.46
CA ARG A 123 -13.87 9.47 10.33
C ARG A 123 -13.49 9.31 8.87
N TYR A 124 -12.39 9.94 8.49
CA TYR A 124 -11.86 9.87 7.13
C TYR A 124 -10.86 8.72 7.01
N THR A 125 -10.90 8.01 5.88
CA THR A 125 -9.95 6.94 5.55
C THR A 125 -9.48 7.10 4.11
N CYS A 126 -8.17 7.06 3.90
CA CYS A 126 -7.57 6.91 2.58
C CYS A 126 -7.11 5.46 2.40
N GLN A 127 -7.52 4.81 1.31
CA GLN A 127 -7.06 3.48 0.92
C GLN A 127 -6.28 3.58 -0.38
N VAL A 128 -5.05 3.07 -0.38
CA VAL A 128 -4.16 3.00 -1.55
C VAL A 128 -3.93 1.53 -1.87
N SER A 129 -4.16 1.13 -3.12
CA SER A 129 -4.02 -0.27 -3.55
C SER A 129 -3.09 -0.37 -4.75
N ALA A 130 -2.18 -1.35 -4.72
CA ALA A 130 -1.37 -1.77 -5.86
C ALA A 130 -2.02 -2.93 -6.65
N ASP A 131 -2.85 -3.73 -5.98
CA ASP A 131 -3.44 -4.93 -6.55
C ASP A 131 -4.81 -4.67 -7.18
N GLU A 132 -5.03 -5.25 -8.35
CA GLU A 132 -6.35 -5.32 -8.99
C GLU A 132 -7.17 -6.45 -8.34
N PRO A 133 -8.43 -6.22 -7.94
CA PRO A 133 -9.30 -7.27 -7.43
C PRO A 133 -9.59 -8.30 -8.52
N PHE A 134 -9.24 -9.56 -8.23
CA PHE A 134 -9.63 -10.69 -9.07
C PHE A 134 -11.06 -11.10 -8.73
N PHE A 135 -11.99 -10.85 -9.66
CA PHE A 135 -13.34 -11.40 -9.59
C PHE A 135 -13.43 -12.65 -10.48
N GLY A 136 -13.35 -13.83 -9.88
CA GLY A 136 -13.68 -15.07 -10.56
C GLY A 136 -15.20 -15.27 -10.59
N CYS A 137 -15.75 -15.71 -11.73
CA CYS A 137 -17.11 -16.24 -11.76
C CYS A 137 -17.12 -17.56 -10.98
N VAL A 138 -17.99 -17.67 -9.98
CA VAL A 138 -18.30 -18.93 -9.27
C VAL A 138 -19.48 -19.61 -9.95
#